data_AF-A0A9X3AC98-F1
#
_entry.id   AF-A0A9X3AC98-F1
#
_cell.length_a   1.000
_cell.length_b   1.000
_cell.length_c   1.000
_cell.angle_alpha   90.00
_cell.angle_beta   90.00
_cell.angle_gamma   90.00
#
_symmetry.space_group_name_H-M   'P 1'
#
loop_
_entity.id
_entity.type
_entity.pdbx_description
1 polymer ?
#
loop_
_entity_poly.entity_id
_entity_poly.type
_entity_poly.pdbx_seq_one_letter_code
_entity_poly.pdbx_strand_id
1 'polypeptide(L)' 'MNSKKIEKPYTKPSHAQIERSVVTSTAIETGQTSNEVEGMLKKQRKKFSHLHLAL' A
#
# COMPACT_ATOMS: atom_id res chain seq x y z
N MET A 1 -34.48 6.53 21.10
CA MET A 1 -33.08 6.10 21.31
C MET A 1 -32.28 6.58 20.11
N ASN A 2 -31.72 7.80 20.16
CA ASN A 2 -30.95 8.34 19.03
C ASN A 2 -29.51 7.85 19.13
N SER A 3 -29.16 6.86 18.30
CA SER A 3 -27.77 6.45 18.10
C SER A 3 -27.04 7.58 17.37
N LYS A 4 -26.39 8.45 18.15
CA LYS A 4 -25.49 9.49 17.65
C LYS A 4 -24.40 8.79 16.85
N LYS A 5 -24.42 8.89 15.51
CA LYS A 5 -23.35 8.35 14.66
C LYS A 5 -22.08 9.09 15.03
N ILE A 6 -21.16 8.40 15.70
CA ILE A 6 -19.82 8.90 15.97
C ILE A 6 -19.12 8.91 14.62
N GLU A 7 -19.03 10.09 13.99
CA GLU A 7 -18.18 10.28 12.83
C GLU A 7 -16.75 10.00 13.28
N LYS A 8 -16.21 8.85 12.87
CA LYS A 8 -14.82 8.51 13.16
C LYS A 8 -13.95 9.44 12.31
N PRO A 9 -13.01 10.19 12.92
CA PRO A 9 -12.09 11.01 12.16
C PRO A 9 -11.26 10.11 11.23
N TYR A 10 -11.10 10.53 9.98
CA TYR A 10 -10.24 9.84 9.03
C TYR A 10 -8.81 9.81 9.59
N THR A 11 -8.26 8.61 9.73
CA THR A 11 -6.86 8.41 10.10
C THR A 11 -6.10 8.02 8.84
N LYS A 12 -5.09 8.81 8.47
CA LYS A 12 -4.24 8.51 7.31
C LYS A 12 -3.58 7.14 7.53
N PRO A 13 -3.69 6.18 6.58
CA PRO A 13 -3.04 4.89 6.71
C PRO A 13 -1.52 5.06 6.73
N SER A 14 -0.86 4.23 7.51
CA SER A 14 0.61 4.14 7.51
C SER A 14 1.12 3.64 6.17
N HIS A 15 2.38 3.97 5.85
CA HIS A 15 3.04 3.48 4.64
C HIS A 15 3.00 1.94 4.53
N ALA A 16 3.21 1.23 5.64
CA ALA A 16 3.14 -0.23 5.67
C ALA A 16 1.73 -0.76 5.38
N GLN A 17 0.68 -0.06 5.79
CA GLN A 17 -0.71 -0.44 5.46
C GLN A 17 -0.99 -0.24 3.97
N ILE A 18 -0.49 0.85 3.39
CA ILE A 18 -0.61 1.10 1.95
C ILE A 18 0.16 0.03 1.16
N GLU A 19 1.41 -0.25 1.53
CA GLU A 19 2.23 -1.26 0.88
C GLU A 19 1.58 -2.65 0.93
N ARG A 20 1.05 -3.07 2.08
CA ARG A 20 0.28 -4.32 2.18
C ARG A 20 -0.93 -4.34 1.26
N SER A 21 -1.72 -3.27 1.26
CA SER A 21 -2.91 -3.19 0.41
C SER A 21 -2.55 -3.32 -1.08
N VAL A 22 -1.51 -2.63 -1.53
CA VAL A 22 -1.04 -2.68 -2.92
C VAL A 22 -0.52 -4.07 -3.28
N VAL A 23 0.31 -4.66 -2.42
CA VAL A 23 0.83 -6.02 -2.63
C VAL A 23 -0.32 -7.02 -2.76
N THR A 24 -1.30 -6.97 -1.86
CA THR A 24 -2.42 -7.90 -1.88
C THR A 24 -3.32 -7.69 -3.09
N SER A 25 -3.67 -6.45 -3.45
CA SER A 25 -4.52 -6.19 -4.62
C SER A 25 -3.82 -6.61 -5.91
N THR A 26 -2.54 -6.26 -6.08
CA THR A 26 -1.77 -6.67 -7.26
C THR A 26 -1.64 -8.18 -7.33
N ALA A 27 -1.31 -8.86 -6.22
CA ALA A 27 -1.23 -10.33 -6.20
C ALA A 27 -2.53 -11.00 -6.65
N ILE A 28 -3.68 -10.48 -6.20
CA ILE A 28 -5.01 -10.95 -6.63
C ILE A 28 -5.22 -10.70 -8.13
N GLU A 29 -4.95 -9.49 -8.60
CA GLU A 29 -5.18 -9.07 -9.99
C GLU A 29 -4.26 -9.79 -10.98
N THR A 30 -3.01 -10.07 -10.61
CA THR A 30 -2.02 -10.71 -11.49
C THR A 30 -1.92 -12.23 -11.28
N GLY A 31 -2.63 -12.79 -10.30
CA GLY A 31 -2.54 -14.21 -9.93
C GLY A 31 -1.17 -14.63 -9.38
N GLN A 32 -0.33 -13.67 -8.95
CA GLN A 32 0.99 -13.92 -8.38
C GLN A 32 0.90 -14.11 -6.87
N THR A 33 1.92 -14.71 -6.26
CA THR A 33 1.98 -14.76 -4.79
C THR A 33 2.38 -13.39 -4.23
N SER A 34 1.90 -13.04 -3.04
CA SER A 34 2.28 -11.78 -2.38
C SER A 34 3.79 -11.64 -2.19
N ASN A 35 4.49 -12.75 -1.90
CA ASN A 35 5.95 -12.76 -1.74
C ASN A 35 6.69 -12.38 -3.03
N GLU A 36 6.22 -12.84 -4.19
CA GLU A 36 6.81 -12.48 -5.48
C GLU A 36 6.62 -11.00 -5.79
N VAL A 37 5.43 -10.46 -5.52
CA VAL A 37 5.09 -9.05 -5.72
C VAL A 37 5.92 -8.17 -4.78
N GLU A 38 6.06 -8.52 -3.50
CA GLU A 38 6.92 -7.83 -2.55
C GLU A 38 8.39 -7.82 -2.99
N GLY A 39 8.90 -8.97 -3.43
CA GLY A 39 10.25 -9.11 -3.95
C GLY A 39 10.49 -8.22 -5.18
N MET A 40 9.52 -8.16 -6.09
CA MET A 40 9.56 -7.29 -7.28
C MET A 40 9.56 -5.82 -6.88
N LEU A 41 8.65 -5.39 -6.01
CA LEU A 41 8.57 -4.01 -5.49
C LEU A 41 9.89 -3.60 -4.83
N LYS A 42 10.49 -4.46 -4.01
CA LYS A 42 11.78 -4.19 -3.36
C LYS A 42 12.91 -3.99 -4.38
N LYS A 43 12.96 -4.81 -5.43
CA LYS A 43 13.92 -4.67 -6.52
C LYS A 43 13.74 -3.35 -7.27
N GLN A 44 12.50 -3.00 -7.63
CA GLN A 44 12.20 -1.74 -8.34
C GLN A 44 12.49 -0.52 -7.47
N ARG A 45 12.11 -0.54 -6.19
CA ARG A 45 12.43 0.55 -5.24
C ARG A 45 13.93 0.77 -5.12
N LYS A 46 14.73 -0.30 -5.05
CA LYS A 46 16.19 -0.20 -5.06
C LYS A 46 16.71 0.37 -6.39
N LYS A 47 16.17 -0.09 -7.51
CA LYS A 47 16.56 0.37 -8.85
C LYS A 47 16.34 1.87 -9.03
N PHE A 48 15.19 2.38 -8.58
CA PHE A 48 14.79 3.77 -8.74
C PHE A 48 15.01 4.63 -7.49
N SER A 49 15.84 4.20 -6.54
CA SER A 49 16.11 4.99 -5.31
C SER A 49 16.77 6.33 -5.56
N HIS A 50 17.31 6.54 -6.76
CA HIS A 50 17.92 7.78 -7.20
C HIS A 50 16.90 8.77 -7.77
N LEU A 51 15.68 8.33 -8.11
CA LEU A 51 14.61 9.24 -8.52
C LEU A 51 14.04 9.92 -7.28
N HIS A 52 14.04 11.24 -7.32
CA HIS A 52 13.34 12.08 -6.38
C HIS A 52 12.28 12.86 -7.15
N LEU A 53 11.13 13.11 -6.53
CA LEU A 53 10.14 13.99 -7.13
C LEU A 53 10.77 15.38 -7.25
N ALA A 54 10.77 15.96 -8.45
CA ALA A 54 11.19 17.34 -8.64
C ALA A 54 10.27 18.23 -7.79
N LEU A 55 10.88 19.09 -6.97
CA LEU A 55 10.17 20.06 -6.12
C LEU A 55 9.52 21.15 -6.97
#